data_AF-A0ABD5NU03-F1
#
_entry.id   AF-A0ABD5NU03-F1
#
_cell.length_a   1.000
_cell.length_b   1.000
_cell.length_c   1.000
_cell.angle_alpha   90.00
_cell.angle_beta   90.00
_cell.angle_gamma   90.00
#
_symmetry.space_group_name_H-M   'P 1'
#
loop_
_entity.id
_entity.type
_entity.pdbx_description
1 polymer ?
#
loop_
_entity_poly.entity_id
_entity_poly.type
_entity_poly.pdbx_seq_one_letter_code
_entity_poly.pdbx_strand_id
1 'polypeptide(L)'
;MSWEEQWPGEPYQVAEAGRVPDASPFRVALKRSACAAAAEIETLRQSAGEVLSYESRADAVAKLIHAVDCPGLRFQEPAPNDPADVDAYLVKVREPRPDAASRGDPATGWTFDTRAQQVGALAEALFSAYRYDPPPIVAYAARELERDPDSFRVIVDDDPDRVGGLDPDIDGAWHPDAAFTVRERDGTEPGGESGRVLKRYVAEVKHGSTSFERNQRDGMSRLARRDDSLDVLLVRVDLSGIPQTYDLTIRSIDDVGLPG
;
A
#
# COMPACT_ATOMS: atom_id res chain seq x y z
N MET A 1 -32.74 -7.65 -24.19
CA MET A 1 -31.61 -8.54 -23.88
C MET A 1 -31.02 -8.02 -22.59
N SER A 2 -31.31 -8.70 -21.47
CA SER A 2 -30.74 -8.34 -20.17
C SER A 2 -29.32 -8.88 -20.10
N TRP A 3 -28.48 -8.20 -19.32
CA TRP A 3 -27.07 -8.55 -19.12
C TRP A 3 -26.86 -9.91 -18.44
N GLU A 4 -27.95 -10.56 -18.00
CA GLU A 4 -27.99 -11.90 -17.40
C GLU A 4 -27.79 -13.03 -18.43
N GLU A 5 -27.98 -12.76 -19.73
CA GLU A 5 -27.91 -13.77 -20.80
C GLU A 5 -26.49 -13.97 -21.41
N GLN A 6 -25.46 -13.23 -20.95
CA GLN A 6 -24.12 -13.20 -21.56
C GLN A 6 -22.95 -13.66 -20.67
N TRP A 7 -23.19 -14.48 -19.65
CA TRP A 7 -22.09 -15.09 -18.89
C TRP A 7 -22.05 -16.61 -19.08
N PRO A 8 -21.05 -17.17 -19.80
CA PRO A 8 -20.82 -18.60 -19.84
C PRO A 8 -20.01 -18.98 -18.60
N GLY A 9 -20.71 -19.37 -17.55
CA GLY A 9 -20.09 -19.92 -16.36
C GLY A 9 -21.17 -20.36 -15.41
N GLU A 10 -21.45 -21.66 -15.41
CA GLU A 10 -22.26 -22.26 -14.35
C GLU A 10 -21.68 -21.86 -12.99
N PRO A 11 -22.51 -21.52 -11.99
CA PRO A 11 -22.02 -21.33 -10.64
C PRO A 11 -21.28 -22.61 -10.23
N TYR A 12 -20.00 -22.45 -9.91
CA TYR A 12 -19.13 -23.52 -9.44
C TYR A 12 -19.84 -24.29 -8.32
N GLN A 13 -20.40 -25.44 -8.67
CA GLN A 13 -20.82 -26.44 -7.72
C GLN A 13 -19.54 -26.96 -7.09
N VAL A 14 -19.42 -26.76 -5.78
CA VAL A 14 -18.34 -27.34 -5.00
C VAL A 14 -18.47 -28.85 -5.16
N ALA A 15 -17.56 -29.44 -5.94
CA ALA A 15 -17.46 -30.87 -6.04
C ALA A 15 -17.15 -31.41 -4.64
N GLU A 16 -18.09 -32.17 -4.07
CA GLU A 16 -17.83 -33.08 -2.96
C GLU A 16 -16.84 -34.15 -3.45
N ALA A 17 -15.54 -33.85 -3.43
CA ALA A 17 -14.52 -34.82 -3.81
C ALA A 17 -13.21 -34.56 -3.05
N GLY A 18 -13.05 -35.24 -1.93
CA GLY A 18 -11.79 -35.28 -1.18
C GLY A 18 -11.99 -35.44 0.31
N ARG A 19 -12.66 -36.52 0.74
CA ARG A 19 -12.75 -36.90 2.15
C ARG A 19 -11.34 -37.29 2.63
N VAL A 20 -10.56 -36.31 3.09
CA VAL A 20 -9.36 -36.58 3.90
C VAL A 20 -9.86 -37.20 5.21
N PRO A 21 -9.33 -38.35 5.65
CA PRO A 21 -9.79 -38.97 6.89
C PRO A 21 -9.57 -38.01 8.07
N ASP A 22 -10.60 -37.94 8.92
CA ASP A 22 -10.81 -37.05 10.07
C ASP A 22 -9.88 -37.36 11.26
N ALA A 23 -8.60 -37.68 11.00
CA ALA A 23 -7.67 -38.22 12.00
C ALA A 23 -6.30 -37.51 12.05
N SER A 24 -6.10 -36.46 11.26
CA SER A 24 -4.87 -35.66 11.30
C SER A 24 -5.14 -34.31 11.98
N PRO A 25 -4.27 -33.85 12.90
CA PRO A 25 -4.46 -32.58 13.57
C PRO A 25 -4.45 -31.43 12.55
N PHE A 26 -5.42 -30.54 12.66
CA PHE A 26 -5.57 -29.38 11.77
C PHE A 26 -4.72 -28.21 12.27
N ARG A 27 -3.74 -27.79 11.48
CA ARG A 27 -2.74 -26.78 11.82
C ARG A 27 -3.11 -25.42 11.24
N VAL A 28 -3.24 -24.44 12.12
CA VAL A 28 -3.64 -23.08 11.77
C VAL A 28 -2.54 -22.10 12.13
N ALA A 29 -2.10 -21.29 11.17
CA ALA A 29 -1.24 -20.15 11.43
C ALA A 29 -2.05 -18.87 11.68
N LEU A 30 -1.79 -18.21 12.81
CA LEU A 30 -2.44 -16.97 13.23
C LEU A 30 -1.76 -15.77 12.58
N LYS A 31 -2.38 -15.17 11.54
CA LYS A 31 -1.82 -13.99 10.89
C LYS A 31 -2.05 -12.74 11.71
N ARG A 32 -1.15 -11.76 11.53
CA ARG A 32 -1.24 -10.43 12.17
C ARG A 32 -2.59 -9.74 11.94
N SER A 33 -3.22 -9.94 10.79
CA SER A 33 -4.53 -9.36 10.49
C SER A 33 -5.64 -9.89 11.41
N ALA A 34 -5.61 -11.17 11.78
CA ALA A 34 -6.54 -11.74 12.76
C ALA A 34 -6.23 -11.23 14.17
N CYS A 35 -4.95 -11.16 14.53
CA CYS A 35 -4.51 -10.68 15.84
C CYS A 35 -4.87 -9.21 16.09
N ALA A 36 -4.73 -8.37 15.07
CA ALA A 36 -5.12 -6.96 15.14
C ALA A 36 -6.65 -6.76 15.24
N ALA A 37 -7.44 -7.75 14.79
CA ALA A 37 -8.89 -7.66 14.76
C ALA A 37 -9.56 -8.21 16.03
N ALA A 38 -8.92 -9.13 16.74
CA ALA A 38 -9.44 -9.76 17.95
C ALA A 38 -8.33 -9.95 18.99
N ALA A 39 -8.48 -9.30 20.15
CA ALA A 39 -7.49 -9.32 21.23
C ALA A 39 -7.29 -10.74 21.80
N GLU A 40 -8.33 -11.57 21.74
CA GLU A 40 -8.35 -12.98 22.11
C GLU A 40 -7.38 -13.78 21.23
N ILE A 41 -7.33 -13.48 19.93
CA ILE A 41 -6.43 -14.15 18.98
C ILE A 41 -4.98 -13.72 19.22
N GLU A 42 -4.73 -12.44 19.49
CA GLU A 42 -3.39 -11.96 19.84
C GLU A 42 -2.92 -12.58 21.18
N THR A 43 -3.79 -12.64 22.18
CA THR A 43 -3.49 -13.29 23.48
C THR A 43 -3.16 -14.76 23.27
N LEU A 44 -3.97 -15.46 22.45
CA LEU A 44 -3.75 -16.86 22.12
C LEU A 44 -2.40 -17.05 21.42
N ARG A 45 -2.06 -16.20 20.45
CA ARG A 45 -0.79 -16.21 19.73
C ARG A 45 0.41 -15.99 20.66
N GLN A 46 0.29 -15.06 21.60
CA GLN A 46 1.34 -14.78 22.59
C GLN A 46 1.54 -15.96 23.55
N SER A 47 0.45 -16.65 23.93
CA SER A 47 0.52 -17.77 24.88
C SER A 47 0.95 -19.11 24.27
N ALA A 48 0.55 -19.39 23.02
CA ALA A 48 0.64 -20.72 22.42
C ALA A 48 1.43 -20.73 21.10
N GLY A 49 1.89 -19.57 20.63
CA GLY A 49 2.69 -19.42 19.42
C GLY A 49 1.90 -19.08 18.17
N GLU A 50 2.61 -18.91 17.05
CA GLU A 50 2.02 -18.48 15.77
C GLU A 50 1.25 -19.59 15.04
N VAL A 51 1.60 -20.86 15.29
CA VAL A 51 0.94 -22.02 14.67
C VAL A 51 0.34 -22.89 15.76
N LEU A 52 -0.95 -23.16 15.64
CA LEU A 52 -1.72 -23.97 16.59
C LEU A 52 -2.22 -25.23 15.92
N SER A 53 -2.27 -26.32 16.68
CA SER A 53 -2.83 -27.60 16.25
C SER A 53 -4.16 -27.86 16.95
N TYR A 54 -5.17 -28.21 16.17
CA TYR A 54 -6.50 -28.60 16.62
C TYR A 54 -6.76 -30.06 16.28
N GLU A 55 -7.70 -30.70 16.99
CA GLU A 55 -8.03 -32.10 16.73
C GLU A 55 -8.61 -32.31 15.32
N SER A 56 -9.36 -31.31 14.83
CA SER A 56 -9.94 -31.30 13.50
C SER A 56 -10.18 -29.87 13.02
N ARG A 57 -10.52 -29.72 11.74
CA ARG A 57 -10.97 -28.44 11.19
C ARG A 57 -12.23 -27.92 11.89
N ALA A 58 -13.14 -28.81 12.28
CA ALA A 58 -14.36 -28.42 12.98
C ALA A 58 -14.06 -27.87 14.38
N ASP A 59 -13.11 -28.48 15.11
CA ASP A 59 -12.64 -27.98 16.39
C ASP A 59 -12.00 -26.59 16.27
N ALA A 60 -11.17 -26.40 15.23
CA ALA A 60 -10.58 -25.10 14.94
C ALA A 60 -11.65 -24.03 14.62
N VAL A 61 -12.66 -24.35 13.80
CA VAL A 61 -13.78 -23.42 13.50
C VAL A 61 -14.52 -23.03 14.77
N ALA A 62 -14.86 -24.01 15.62
CA ALA A 62 -15.56 -23.75 16.87
C ALA A 62 -14.78 -22.80 17.80
N LYS A 63 -13.48 -23.05 17.97
CA LYS A 63 -12.62 -22.29 18.89
C LYS A 63 -12.14 -20.95 18.34
N LEU A 64 -11.86 -20.85 17.05
CA LEU A 64 -11.24 -19.64 16.47
C LEU A 64 -12.22 -18.72 15.78
N ILE A 65 -13.35 -19.22 15.26
CA ILE A 65 -14.32 -18.41 14.53
C ILE A 65 -15.56 -18.20 15.39
N HIS A 66 -16.19 -19.28 15.87
CA HIS A 66 -17.45 -19.16 16.61
C HIS A 66 -17.27 -18.63 18.03
N ALA A 67 -16.24 -19.05 18.76
CA ALA A 67 -16.01 -18.58 20.13
C ALA A 67 -15.50 -17.14 20.20
N VAL A 68 -14.82 -16.66 19.16
CA VAL A 68 -14.27 -15.29 19.10
C VAL A 68 -15.31 -14.29 18.59
N ASP A 69 -16.27 -14.75 17.78
CA ASP A 69 -17.38 -13.94 17.24
C ASP A 69 -16.93 -12.61 16.60
N CYS A 70 -15.84 -12.65 15.84
CA CYS A 70 -15.31 -11.50 15.11
C CYS A 70 -15.78 -11.54 13.64
N PRO A 71 -16.63 -10.61 13.19
CA PRO A 71 -17.12 -10.58 11.81
C PRO A 71 -15.97 -10.58 10.79
N GLY A 72 -16.06 -11.39 9.74
CA GLY A 72 -15.03 -11.46 8.70
C GLY A 72 -13.74 -12.19 9.10
N LEU A 73 -13.66 -12.78 10.30
CA LEU A 73 -12.62 -13.75 10.62
C LEU A 73 -12.88 -15.06 9.87
N ARG A 74 -11.90 -15.56 9.11
CA ARG A 74 -12.04 -16.80 8.34
C ARG A 74 -10.74 -17.54 8.13
N PHE A 75 -10.85 -18.82 7.77
CA PHE A 75 -9.73 -19.59 7.26
C PHE A 75 -9.48 -19.32 5.79
N GLN A 76 -8.21 -19.14 5.44
CA GLN A 76 -7.71 -19.08 4.08
C GLN A 76 -6.77 -20.25 3.86
N GLU A 77 -6.98 -21.00 2.78
CA GLU A 77 -6.11 -22.11 2.40
C GLU A 77 -4.72 -21.58 1.97
N PRO A 78 -3.64 -22.30 2.29
CA PRO A 78 -2.31 -22.00 1.76
C PRO A 78 -2.29 -22.10 0.25
N ALA A 79 -1.39 -21.35 -0.39
CA ALA A 79 -1.16 -21.51 -1.82
C ALA A 79 -0.55 -22.90 -2.12
N PRO A 80 -0.74 -23.48 -3.33
CA PRO A 80 -0.23 -24.82 -3.65
C PRO A 80 1.29 -25.03 -3.48
N ASN A 81 2.08 -23.94 -3.51
CA ASN A 81 3.54 -23.96 -3.33
C ASN A 81 3.98 -23.19 -2.07
N ASP A 82 3.09 -23.03 -1.10
CA ASP A 82 3.42 -22.34 0.15
C ASP A 82 4.42 -23.20 0.95
N PRO A 83 5.60 -22.67 1.32
CA PRO A 83 6.57 -23.41 2.12
C PRO A 83 6.12 -23.62 3.58
N ALA A 84 5.06 -22.94 4.03
CA ALA A 84 4.52 -23.14 5.37
C ALA A 84 3.75 -24.45 5.46
N ASP A 85 4.20 -25.32 6.37
CA ASP A 85 3.56 -26.59 6.69
C ASP A 85 2.35 -26.37 7.62
N VAL A 86 1.26 -25.82 7.07
CA VAL A 86 -0.01 -25.54 7.77
C VAL A 86 -1.19 -25.88 6.87
N ASP A 87 -2.35 -26.18 7.46
CA ASP A 87 -3.58 -26.49 6.72
C ASP A 87 -4.39 -25.23 6.41
N ALA A 88 -4.26 -24.18 7.23
CA ALA A 88 -4.94 -22.91 7.01
C ALA A 88 -4.24 -21.72 7.69
N TYR A 89 -4.54 -20.53 7.17
CA TYR A 89 -4.26 -19.26 7.81
C TYR A 89 -5.54 -18.67 8.39
N LEU A 90 -5.51 -18.28 9.67
CA LEU A 90 -6.56 -17.46 10.25
C LEU A 90 -6.30 -16.00 9.88
N VAL A 91 -7.24 -15.41 9.14
CA VAL A 91 -7.14 -14.02 8.65
C VAL A 91 -8.43 -13.26 8.95
N LYS A 92 -8.31 -11.97 9.26
CA LYS A 92 -9.44 -11.04 9.17
C LYS A 92 -9.55 -10.57 7.73
N VAL A 93 -10.67 -10.88 7.08
CA VAL A 93 -11.03 -10.23 5.81
C VAL A 93 -11.93 -9.04 6.06
N ARG A 94 -11.88 -8.09 5.11
CA ARG A 94 -12.78 -6.93 5.11
C ARG A 94 -14.22 -7.41 5.00
N GLU A 95 -15.11 -6.71 5.70
CA GLU A 95 -16.54 -6.98 5.60
C GLU A 95 -17.02 -6.77 4.16
N PRO A 96 -18.02 -7.54 3.69
CA PRO A 96 -18.64 -7.28 2.41
C PRO A 96 -19.17 -5.86 2.38
N ARG A 97 -18.82 -5.12 1.31
CA ARG A 97 -19.27 -3.73 1.17
C ARG A 97 -20.80 -3.69 1.03
N PRO A 98 -21.46 -2.65 1.56
CA PRO A 98 -22.79 -2.29 1.08
C PRO A 98 -22.72 -2.07 -0.44
N ASP A 99 -23.70 -2.62 -1.15
CA ASP A 99 -23.85 -2.39 -2.59
C ASP A 99 -23.83 -0.89 -2.89
N ALA A 100 -23.21 -0.50 -4.02
CA ALA A 100 -23.20 0.91 -4.42
C ALA A 100 -24.62 1.45 -4.58
N ALA A 101 -25.57 0.61 -5.02
CA ALA A 101 -26.99 0.95 -5.16
C ALA A 101 -27.74 1.08 -3.83
N SER A 102 -27.18 0.61 -2.70
CA SER A 102 -27.82 0.72 -1.38
C SER A 102 -27.35 1.93 -0.57
N ARG A 103 -26.47 2.76 -1.14
CA ARG A 103 -26.02 4.00 -0.50
C ARG A 103 -27.11 5.06 -0.63
N GLY A 104 -27.49 5.66 0.50
CA GLY A 104 -28.46 6.75 0.56
C GLY A 104 -27.94 8.04 -0.09
N ASP A 105 -28.59 9.16 0.18
CA ASP A 105 -28.21 10.47 -0.37
C ASP A 105 -26.76 10.86 0.00
N PRO A 106 -25.87 11.17 -0.96
CA PRO A 106 -24.49 11.60 -0.68
C PRO A 106 -24.40 12.88 0.18
N ALA A 107 -25.44 13.70 0.25
CA ALA A 107 -25.47 14.87 1.14
C ALA A 107 -25.56 14.49 2.64
N THR A 108 -25.99 13.26 2.94
CA THR A 108 -26.10 12.71 4.31
C THR A 108 -24.83 12.01 4.78
N GLY A 109 -23.82 11.90 3.91
CA GLY A 109 -22.51 11.34 4.22
C GLY A 109 -22.37 9.88 3.77
N TRP A 110 -21.28 9.59 3.08
CA TRP A 110 -20.90 8.24 2.66
C TRP A 110 -19.55 7.86 3.24
N THR A 111 -19.52 6.70 3.90
CA THR A 111 -18.29 6.10 4.42
C THR A 111 -17.68 5.16 3.39
N PHE A 112 -16.38 5.30 3.13
CA PHE A 112 -15.61 4.42 2.26
C PHE A 112 -14.38 3.89 2.98
N ASP A 113 -13.97 2.67 2.62
CA ASP A 113 -12.66 2.18 3.03
C ASP A 113 -11.55 2.95 2.32
N THR A 114 -10.49 3.25 3.08
CA THR A 114 -9.21 3.64 2.52
C THR A 114 -8.57 2.45 1.81
N ARG A 115 -8.19 2.66 0.54
CA ARG A 115 -7.61 1.63 -0.34
C ARG A 115 -6.10 1.78 -0.43
N ALA A 116 -5.42 0.68 -0.79
CA ALA A 116 -3.97 0.68 -0.97
C ALA A 116 -3.50 1.76 -1.95
N GLN A 117 -4.23 1.98 -3.05
CA GLN A 117 -3.92 3.04 -4.02
C GLN A 117 -3.95 4.44 -3.39
N GLN A 118 -4.90 4.69 -2.48
CA GLN A 118 -5.02 5.98 -1.80
C GLN A 118 -3.90 6.16 -0.76
N VAL A 119 -3.52 5.07 -0.07
CA VAL A 119 -2.36 5.09 0.84
C VAL A 119 -1.06 5.33 0.08
N GLY A 120 -0.89 4.71 -1.10
CA GLY A 120 0.25 4.95 -1.98
C GLY A 120 0.31 6.39 -2.46
N ALA A 121 -0.80 6.92 -2.99
CA ALA A 121 -0.90 8.31 -3.41
C ALA A 121 -0.62 9.28 -2.26
N LEU A 122 -1.06 8.98 -1.03
CA LEU A 122 -0.72 9.82 0.12
C LEU A 122 0.78 9.77 0.44
N ALA A 123 1.42 8.60 0.32
CA ALA A 123 2.86 8.47 0.52
C ALA A 123 3.66 9.32 -0.48
N GLU A 124 3.28 9.30 -1.75
CA GLU A 124 3.88 10.12 -2.81
C GLU A 124 3.62 11.62 -2.57
N ALA A 125 2.40 11.99 -2.18
CA ALA A 125 2.00 13.38 -1.91
C ALA A 125 2.82 14.06 -0.79
N LEU A 126 3.46 13.30 0.11
CA LEU A 126 4.41 13.85 1.09
C LEU A 126 5.60 14.58 0.42
N PHE A 127 5.85 14.26 -0.85
CA PHE A 127 6.92 14.82 -1.66
C PHE A 127 6.36 15.70 -2.78
N SER A 128 5.43 15.16 -3.59
CA SER A 128 4.94 15.81 -4.81
C SER A 128 3.95 16.96 -4.57
N ALA A 129 3.30 17.05 -3.41
CA ALA A 129 2.41 18.17 -3.10
C ALA A 129 3.17 19.51 -2.96
N TYR A 130 4.50 19.45 -2.84
CA TYR A 130 5.37 20.62 -2.78
C TYR A 130 6.07 20.80 -4.11
N ARG A 131 5.89 21.95 -4.76
CA ARG A 131 6.75 22.31 -5.90
C ARG A 131 8.19 22.58 -5.46
N TYR A 132 8.37 23.07 -4.23
CA TYR A 132 9.66 23.41 -3.65
C TYR A 132 9.74 22.96 -2.20
N ASP A 133 10.95 22.57 -1.79
CA ASP A 133 11.33 22.33 -0.41
C ASP A 133 10.46 21.31 0.35
N PRO A 134 10.20 20.09 -0.21
CA PRO A 134 9.50 19.05 0.53
C PRO A 134 10.30 18.70 1.80
N PRO A 135 9.70 18.79 3.01
CA PRO A 135 10.44 18.71 4.27
C PRO A 135 11.34 17.46 4.42
N PRO A 136 10.90 16.25 4.02
CA PRO A 136 11.76 15.06 4.15
C PRO A 136 13.03 15.13 3.30
N ILE A 137 12.95 15.67 2.07
CA ILE A 137 14.12 15.76 1.18
C ILE A 137 15.02 16.90 1.60
N VAL A 138 14.48 18.02 2.06
CA VAL A 138 15.28 19.12 2.64
C VAL A 138 16.11 18.60 3.81
N ALA A 139 15.48 17.88 4.75
CA ALA A 139 16.18 17.32 5.91
C ALA A 139 17.23 16.27 5.49
N TYR A 140 16.92 15.41 4.51
CA TYR A 140 17.85 14.42 3.99
C TYR A 140 19.06 15.08 3.32
N ALA A 141 18.83 16.04 2.43
CA ALA A 141 19.86 16.77 1.70
C ALA A 141 20.75 17.60 2.64
N ALA A 142 20.17 18.25 3.65
CA ALA A 142 20.93 19.01 4.65
C ALA A 142 21.92 18.11 5.40
N ARG A 143 21.49 16.91 5.77
CA ARG A 143 22.34 15.92 6.45
C ARG A 143 23.43 15.41 5.52
N GLU A 144 23.11 15.06 4.28
CA GLU A 144 24.06 14.50 3.32
C GLU A 144 25.12 15.51 2.89
N LEU A 145 24.69 16.74 2.61
CA LEU A 145 25.57 17.83 2.16
C LEU A 145 26.27 18.54 3.31
N GLU A 146 25.96 18.18 4.56
CA GLU A 146 26.44 18.84 5.79
C GLU A 146 26.24 20.37 5.74
N ARG A 147 25.04 20.79 5.31
CA ARG A 147 24.70 22.18 5.04
C ARG A 147 23.43 22.62 5.75
N ASP A 148 23.38 23.92 6.03
CA ASP A 148 22.19 24.59 6.54
C ASP A 148 21.04 24.47 5.52
N PRO A 149 19.85 23.94 5.90
CA PRO A 149 18.66 23.92 5.05
C PRO A 149 18.34 25.27 4.38
N ASP A 150 18.62 26.40 5.05
CA ASP A 150 18.32 27.73 4.50
C ASP A 150 19.28 28.17 3.39
N SER A 151 20.43 27.47 3.23
CA SER A 151 21.44 27.77 2.21
C SER A 151 21.12 27.21 0.83
N PHE A 152 20.09 26.36 0.71
CA PHE A 152 19.71 25.72 -0.53
C PHE A 152 18.19 25.69 -0.72
N ARG A 153 17.78 25.21 -1.89
CA ARG A 153 16.41 24.91 -2.26
C ARG A 153 16.36 23.55 -2.92
N VAL A 154 15.29 22.81 -2.66
CA VAL A 154 14.95 21.57 -3.35
C VAL A 154 13.82 21.86 -4.33
N ILE A 155 14.05 21.57 -5.61
CA ILE A 155 13.04 21.64 -6.65
C ILE A 155 12.51 20.24 -6.89
N VAL A 156 11.19 20.08 -6.92
CA VAL A 156 10.52 18.80 -7.15
C VAL A 156 10.09 18.68 -8.60
N ASP A 157 10.37 17.52 -9.18
CA ASP A 157 9.80 17.04 -10.43
C ASP A 157 8.97 15.79 -10.09
N ASP A 158 7.65 15.92 -10.16
CA ASP A 158 6.67 14.90 -9.76
C ASP A 158 6.21 13.99 -10.93
N ASP A 159 6.72 14.23 -12.14
CA ASP A 159 6.57 13.34 -13.29
C ASP A 159 7.87 13.30 -14.10
N PRO A 160 8.95 12.77 -13.49
CA PRO A 160 10.25 12.75 -14.14
C PRO A 160 10.24 11.81 -15.35
N ASP A 161 11.05 12.15 -16.35
CA ASP A 161 11.28 11.30 -17.50
C ASP A 161 11.74 9.89 -17.10
N ARG A 162 11.35 8.89 -17.90
CA ARG A 162 11.83 7.52 -17.73
C ARG A 162 13.36 7.46 -17.77
N VAL A 163 13.93 6.71 -16.84
CA VAL A 163 15.38 6.54 -16.71
C VAL A 163 15.75 5.08 -16.95
N GLY A 164 16.81 4.89 -17.73
CA GLY A 164 17.19 3.56 -18.24
C GLY A 164 16.39 3.19 -19.49
N GLY A 165 17.05 2.47 -20.41
CA GLY A 165 16.48 2.13 -21.72
C GLY A 165 17.01 3.02 -22.84
N LEU A 166 18.21 2.71 -23.36
CA LEU A 166 18.47 3.00 -24.77
C LEU A 166 17.64 2.06 -25.67
N ASP A 167 17.24 0.91 -25.11
CA ASP A 167 16.34 -0.06 -25.73
C ASP A 167 15.23 -0.47 -24.72
N PRO A 168 13.96 -0.07 -24.95
CA PRO A 168 12.82 -0.41 -24.09
C PRO A 168 12.56 -1.91 -23.97
N ASP A 169 12.95 -2.71 -24.97
CA ASP A 169 12.65 -4.15 -25.04
C ASP A 169 13.71 -5.00 -24.32
N ILE A 170 14.87 -4.42 -23.97
CA ILE A 170 16.01 -5.13 -23.38
C ILE A 170 16.33 -4.63 -21.96
N ASP A 171 16.19 -3.33 -21.70
CA ASP A 171 16.83 -2.70 -20.54
C ASP A 171 15.92 -2.29 -19.38
N GLY A 172 14.61 -2.53 -19.50
CA GLY A 172 13.65 -2.25 -18.43
C GLY A 172 13.63 -0.78 -18.05
N ALA A 173 12.93 0.03 -18.84
CA ALA A 173 12.74 1.44 -18.52
C ALA A 173 12.03 1.58 -17.17
N TRP A 174 12.63 2.35 -16.26
CA TRP A 174 12.05 2.67 -14.96
C TRP A 174 11.46 4.09 -15.03
N HIS A 175 10.21 4.24 -14.59
CA HIS A 175 9.58 5.54 -14.39
C HIS A 175 9.66 5.86 -12.90
N PRO A 176 10.49 6.82 -12.46
CA PRO A 176 10.57 7.18 -11.06
C PRO A 176 9.30 7.88 -10.59
N ASP A 177 9.01 7.78 -9.30
CA ASP A 177 7.86 8.46 -8.69
C ASP A 177 8.13 9.96 -8.49
N ALA A 178 9.41 10.35 -8.31
CA ALA A 178 9.81 11.75 -8.22
C ALA A 178 11.31 11.93 -8.50
N ALA A 179 11.69 13.12 -8.94
CA ALA A 179 13.07 13.59 -8.95
C ALA A 179 13.21 14.90 -8.17
N PHE A 180 14.39 15.11 -7.60
CA PHE A 180 14.67 16.28 -6.77
C PHE A 180 16.00 16.90 -7.19
N THR A 181 15.99 18.20 -7.42
CA THR A 181 17.22 18.96 -7.70
C THR A 181 17.51 19.92 -6.54
N VAL A 182 18.64 19.71 -5.87
CA VAL A 182 19.12 20.60 -4.80
C VAL A 182 20.01 21.68 -5.41
N ARG A 183 19.68 22.95 -5.18
CA ARG A 183 20.45 24.10 -5.67
C ARG A 183 20.81 25.05 -4.54
N GLU A 184 21.97 25.69 -4.63
CA GLU A 184 22.29 26.83 -3.76
C GLU A 184 21.20 27.89 -3.88
N ARG A 185 20.80 28.48 -2.75
CA ARG A 185 19.85 29.56 -2.77
C ARG A 185 20.57 30.83 -3.21
N ASP A 186 20.42 31.21 -4.47
CA ASP A 186 20.88 32.51 -4.95
C ASP A 186 19.81 33.55 -4.60
N GLY A 187 20.15 34.50 -3.73
CA GLY A 187 19.23 35.51 -3.20
C GLY A 187 18.75 36.54 -4.23
N THR A 188 19.05 36.35 -5.51
CA THR A 188 18.81 37.31 -6.59
C THR A 188 17.56 37.05 -7.42
N GLU A 189 16.98 35.84 -7.40
CA GLU A 189 15.76 35.54 -8.17
C GLU A 189 14.60 34.97 -7.33
N PRO A 190 13.38 35.53 -7.45
CA PRO A 190 12.18 34.95 -6.86
C PRO A 190 11.86 33.61 -7.55
N GLY A 191 12.13 32.50 -6.86
CA GLY A 191 11.89 31.14 -7.37
C GLY A 191 13.07 30.19 -7.19
N GLY A 192 14.30 30.72 -7.08
CA GLY A 192 15.50 29.96 -6.69
C GLY A 192 15.99 28.94 -7.72
N GLU A 193 15.68 29.12 -9.00
CA GLU A 193 16.08 28.19 -10.07
C GLU A 193 17.45 28.50 -10.70
N SER A 194 18.05 29.65 -10.36
CA SER A 194 19.34 30.14 -10.90
C SER A 194 20.59 29.70 -10.14
N GLY A 195 20.45 29.05 -8.98
CA GLY A 195 21.59 28.58 -8.19
C GLY A 195 22.31 27.35 -8.77
N ARG A 196 23.60 27.19 -8.42
CA ARG A 196 24.40 26.00 -8.77
C ARG A 196 23.74 24.74 -8.22
N VAL A 197 23.64 23.71 -9.06
CA VAL A 197 23.17 22.37 -8.63
C VAL A 197 24.20 21.74 -7.70
N LEU A 198 23.75 21.38 -6.51
CA LEU A 198 24.54 20.71 -5.48
C LEU A 198 24.42 19.20 -5.54
N LYS A 199 23.20 18.72 -5.78
CA LYS A 199 22.88 17.30 -5.79
C LYS A 199 21.60 17.06 -6.58
N ARG A 200 21.50 15.85 -7.14
CA ARG A 200 20.26 15.35 -7.75
C ARG A 200 19.88 14.02 -7.11
N TYR A 201 18.58 13.83 -6.94
CA TYR A 201 17.99 12.59 -6.47
C TYR A 201 16.92 12.13 -7.44
N VAL A 202 16.79 10.83 -7.59
CA VAL A 202 15.65 10.19 -8.26
C VAL A 202 15.11 9.12 -7.33
N ALA A 203 13.80 9.11 -7.09
CA ALA A 203 13.21 8.34 -6.01
C ALA A 203 12.11 7.39 -6.48
N GLU A 204 12.06 6.23 -5.84
CA GLU A 204 10.89 5.35 -5.81
C GLU A 204 10.33 5.33 -4.38
N VAL A 205 9.05 5.62 -4.23
CA VAL A 205 8.32 5.73 -2.97
C VAL A 205 7.43 4.51 -2.78
N LYS A 206 7.61 3.80 -1.66
CA LYS A 206 6.74 2.67 -1.28
C LYS A 206 6.15 2.89 0.10
N HIS A 207 4.89 2.48 0.28
CA HIS A 207 4.24 2.45 1.58
C HIS A 207 4.24 1.03 2.19
N GLY A 208 4.37 0.95 3.52
CA GLY A 208 4.21 -0.30 4.27
C GLY A 208 5.23 -1.39 3.93
N SER A 209 4.78 -2.65 3.80
CA SER A 209 5.62 -3.82 3.54
C SER A 209 5.80 -4.14 2.05
N THR A 210 5.30 -3.30 1.15
CA THR A 210 5.36 -3.54 -0.30
C THR A 210 6.82 -3.70 -0.74
N SER A 211 7.09 -4.75 -1.51
CA SER A 211 8.40 -5.02 -2.08
C SER A 211 8.55 -4.30 -3.42
N PHE A 212 9.75 -3.82 -3.70
CA PHE A 212 10.12 -3.35 -5.04
C PHE A 212 10.20 -4.55 -5.99
N GLU A 213 9.72 -4.38 -7.21
CA GLU A 213 9.81 -5.42 -8.23
C GLU A 213 11.28 -5.63 -8.67
N ARG A 214 11.63 -6.84 -9.13
CA ARG A 214 13.03 -7.19 -9.48
C ARG A 214 13.58 -6.35 -10.62
N ASN A 215 12.76 -6.10 -11.65
CA ASN A 215 13.04 -5.21 -12.78
C ASN A 215 13.33 -3.76 -12.34
N GLN A 216 12.57 -3.21 -11.39
CA GLN A 216 12.79 -1.86 -10.87
C GLN A 216 14.16 -1.74 -10.20
N ARG A 217 14.53 -2.72 -9.37
CA ARG A 217 15.84 -2.73 -8.67
C ARG A 217 17.02 -2.80 -9.63
N ASP A 218 16.90 -3.54 -10.72
CA ASP A 218 17.96 -3.68 -11.71
C ASP A 218 18.15 -2.35 -12.47
N GLY A 219 17.06 -1.69 -12.87
CA GLY A 219 17.11 -0.35 -13.50
C GLY A 219 17.74 0.71 -12.58
N MET A 220 17.30 0.75 -11.32
CA MET A 220 17.82 1.65 -10.29
C MET A 220 19.31 1.45 -10.03
N SER A 221 19.75 0.19 -9.89
CA SER A 221 21.15 -0.15 -9.62
C SER A 221 22.08 0.20 -10.78
N ARG A 222 21.59 0.13 -12.02
CA ARG A 222 22.35 0.55 -13.21
C ARG A 222 22.47 2.07 -13.27
N LEU A 223 21.39 2.79 -13.01
CA LEU A 223 21.40 4.26 -13.00
C LEU A 223 22.39 4.79 -11.96
N ALA A 224 22.32 4.28 -10.73
CA ALA A 224 23.21 4.67 -9.64
C ALA A 224 24.71 4.42 -9.94
N ARG A 225 25.05 3.50 -10.85
CA ARG A 225 26.44 3.24 -11.26
C ARG A 225 26.91 4.08 -12.44
N ARG A 226 25.98 4.71 -13.16
CA ARG A 226 26.28 5.42 -14.42
C ARG A 226 26.54 6.90 -14.20
N ASP A 227 25.93 7.50 -13.19
CA ASP A 227 26.02 8.93 -12.90
C ASP A 227 26.34 9.16 -11.42
N ASP A 228 27.61 9.44 -11.13
CA ASP A 228 28.09 9.72 -9.76
C ASP A 228 27.53 11.03 -9.18
N SER A 229 26.86 11.87 -9.99
CA SER A 229 26.21 13.10 -9.55
C SER A 229 24.73 12.91 -9.17
N LEU A 230 24.21 11.69 -9.34
CA LEU A 230 22.81 11.33 -9.18
C LEU A 230 22.64 10.20 -8.17
N ASP A 231 21.88 10.45 -7.11
CA ASP A 231 21.58 9.43 -6.11
C ASP A 231 20.19 8.84 -6.35
N VAL A 232 20.11 7.52 -6.32
CA VAL A 232 18.85 6.79 -6.45
C VAL A 232 18.30 6.44 -5.08
N LEU A 233 17.16 7.00 -4.71
CA LEU A 233 16.54 6.86 -3.40
C LEU A 233 15.45 5.79 -3.40
N LEU A 234 15.51 4.90 -2.41
CA LEU A 234 14.43 3.98 -2.06
C LEU A 234 13.73 4.52 -0.81
N VAL A 235 12.59 5.17 -1.00
CA VAL A 235 11.85 5.81 0.08
C VAL A 235 10.79 4.85 0.59
N ARG A 236 10.77 4.63 1.92
CA ARG A 236 9.72 3.86 2.59
C ARG A 236 8.96 4.74 3.55
N VAL A 237 7.67 4.87 3.32
CA VAL A 237 6.76 5.66 4.17
C VAL A 237 5.96 4.72 5.06
N ASP A 238 6.05 4.96 6.37
CA ASP A 238 5.17 4.34 7.36
C ASP A 238 3.93 5.22 7.55
N LEU A 239 2.77 4.63 7.25
CA LEU A 239 1.47 5.28 7.27
C LEU A 239 0.52 4.56 8.25
N SER A 240 1.07 3.98 9.31
CA SER A 240 0.34 3.25 10.36
C SER A 240 -0.79 4.04 11.03
N GLY A 241 -0.78 5.37 10.96
CA GLY A 241 -1.83 6.25 11.51
C GLY A 241 -2.98 6.62 10.56
N ILE A 242 -2.98 6.15 9.30
CA ILE A 242 -4.04 6.53 8.35
C ILE A 242 -5.38 5.88 8.75
N PRO A 243 -6.48 6.64 8.71
CA PRO A 243 -7.80 6.09 9.00
C PRO A 243 -8.18 5.00 7.99
N GLN A 244 -8.73 3.90 8.48
CA GLN A 244 -9.15 2.77 7.64
C GLN A 244 -10.37 3.10 6.78
N THR A 245 -11.12 4.14 7.17
CA THR A 245 -12.27 4.67 6.45
C THR A 245 -12.23 6.19 6.39
N TYR A 246 -12.94 6.76 5.44
CA TYR A 246 -13.19 8.20 5.36
C TYR A 246 -14.66 8.45 5.02
N ASP A 247 -15.19 9.55 5.55
CA ASP A 247 -16.54 10.03 5.26
C ASP A 247 -16.46 11.16 4.24
N LEU A 248 -17.36 11.15 3.26
CA LEU A 248 -17.44 12.19 2.25
C LEU A 248 -18.89 12.64 2.06
N THR A 249 -19.09 13.93 1.85
CA THR A 249 -20.38 14.52 1.47
C THR A 249 -20.24 15.23 0.13
N ILE A 250 -21.20 15.03 -0.76
CA ILE A 250 -21.27 15.72 -2.06
C ILE A 250 -22.55 16.55 -2.07
N ARG A 251 -22.44 17.82 -2.47
CA ARG A 251 -23.57 18.75 -2.63
C ARG A 251 -23.46 19.47 -3.97
N SER A 252 -24.57 19.61 -4.70
CA SER A 252 -24.61 20.48 -5.89
C SER A 252 -24.68 21.93 -5.44
N ILE A 253 -24.08 22.84 -6.23
CA ILE A 253 -24.16 24.29 -5.97
C ILE A 253 -25.62 24.78 -6.13
N ASP A 254 -26.41 24.15 -7.00
CA ASP A 254 -27.82 24.51 -7.21
C ASP A 254 -28.71 24.17 -5.99
N ASP A 255 -28.25 23.27 -5.11
CA ASP A 255 -28.94 22.93 -3.85
C ASP A 255 -28.59 23.88 -2.70
N VAL A 256 -27.54 24.69 -2.87
CA VAL A 256 -27.11 25.70 -1.91
C VAL A 256 -27.56 27.03 -2.46
N GLY A 257 -28.83 27.37 -2.26
CA GLY A 257 -29.38 28.66 -2.67
C GLY A 257 -28.41 29.79 -2.31
N LEU A 258 -27.74 30.33 -3.33
CA LEU A 258 -26.84 31.45 -3.18
C LEU A 258 -27.70 32.64 -2.73
N PRO A 259 -27.37 33.35 -1.64
CA PRO A 259 -28.02 34.61 -1.35
C PRO A 259 -27.71 35.56 -2.51
N GLY A 260 -28.76 35.97 -3.21
CA GLY A 260 -28.70 37.06 -4.20
C GLY A 260 -28.50 38.42 -3.55
#